data_AF-A0A7K9AAA4-F1
#
_entry.id   AF-A0A7K9AAA4-F1
#
_cell.length_a   1.000
_cell.length_b   1.000
_cell.length_c   1.000
_cell.angle_alpha   90.00
_cell.angle_beta   90.00
_cell.angle_gamma   90.00
#
_symmetry.space_group_name_H-M   'P 1'
#
loop_
_entity.id
_entity.type
_entity.pdbx_description
1 polymer ?
#
loop_
_entity_poly.entity_id
_entity_poly.type
_entity_poly.pdbx_seq_one_letter_code
_entity_poly.pdbx_strand_id
1 'polypeptide(L)'
;MDWGALHTILGGVNKHSTSIGKIWLTVLFIFRIMILVVAAERVWGDEQDDFVCNTLQPGCRNVCYDHFFPISHIRLWALQLIFVSTPALLVAMHVAYRRHEKKRQFRKGDQKCEYKDIEEIRRQRFRIEGSLWWTYTSSIFFRLIFEAVFMYAFYFMYDGFRMPRLMKCNAWPCPNTVDCFVSRPTEKTVFTIFMIAVSSICILLNVAELCYLLTKFFLRRSKKAGNSKQQPNHENKEETKQNEMNELISDSCQNTVIGFSS
;
A
#
# COMPACT_ATOMS: atom_id res chain seq x y z
N MET A 1 13.19 16.09 -12.74
CA MET A 1 12.25 15.07 -12.21
C MET A 1 10.93 15.76 -11.90
N ASP A 2 9.87 15.38 -12.60
CA ASP A 2 8.60 16.11 -12.59
C ASP A 2 7.77 15.77 -11.34
N TRP A 3 8.03 16.49 -10.26
CA TRP A 3 7.35 16.33 -8.96
C TRP A 3 5.84 16.56 -9.06
N GLY A 4 5.36 17.28 -10.08
CA GLY A 4 3.94 17.57 -10.29
C GLY A 4 3.09 16.34 -10.64
N ALA A 5 3.64 15.39 -11.41
CA ALA A 5 2.96 14.15 -11.75
C ALA A 5 2.78 13.25 -10.52
N LEU A 6 3.81 13.18 -9.68
CA LEU A 6 3.81 12.39 -8.45
C LEU A 6 2.85 13.00 -7.41
N HIS A 7 2.80 14.33 -7.31
CA HIS A 7 1.85 15.05 -6.46
C HIS A 7 0.39 14.89 -6.90
N THR A 8 0.14 14.77 -8.20
CA THR A 8 -1.21 14.56 -8.76
C THR A 8 -1.69 13.12 -8.53
N ILE A 9 -0.79 12.14 -8.64
CA ILE A 9 -1.09 10.73 -8.35
C ILE A 9 -1.31 10.52 -6.85
N LEU A 10 -0.50 11.15 -5.98
CA LEU A 10 -0.69 11.12 -4.52
C LEU A 10 -1.93 11.90 -4.06
N GLY A 11 -2.21 13.07 -4.66
CA GLY A 11 -3.35 13.93 -4.31
C GLY A 11 -4.72 13.37 -4.75
N GLY A 12 -4.76 12.55 -5.80
CA GLY A 12 -5.97 11.90 -6.31
C GLY A 12 -6.61 10.87 -5.37
N VAL A 13 -5.95 10.51 -4.28
CA VAL A 13 -6.40 9.52 -3.30
C VAL A 13 -7.25 10.15 -2.17
N ASN A 14 -7.30 11.49 -2.06
CA ASN A 14 -7.72 12.16 -0.81
C ASN A 14 -9.12 12.80 -0.80
N LYS A 15 -10.01 12.51 -1.76
CA LYS A 15 -11.37 13.09 -1.77
C LYS A 15 -12.44 12.05 -1.36
N HIS A 16 -12.72 12.04 -0.06
CA HIS A 16 -13.94 11.52 0.60
C HIS A 16 -14.07 10.00 0.82
N SER A 17 -13.28 9.46 1.75
CA SER A 17 -13.73 8.58 2.85
C SER A 17 -12.48 8.19 3.64
N THR A 18 -12.20 8.92 4.72
CA THR A 18 -10.98 8.78 5.50
C THR A 18 -10.99 7.48 6.29
N SER A 19 -10.51 6.39 5.67
CA SER A 19 -9.79 5.38 6.44
C SER A 19 -8.60 6.11 7.04
N ILE A 20 -8.69 6.52 8.31
CA ILE A 20 -7.67 7.30 9.01
C ILE A 20 -6.26 6.70 8.80
N GLY A 21 -6.16 5.37 8.72
CA GLY A 21 -4.95 4.62 8.40
C GLY A 21 -4.29 5.00 7.06
N LYS A 22 -5.06 5.36 6.01
CA LYS A 22 -4.50 5.75 4.71
C LYS A 22 -3.76 7.09 4.76
N ILE A 23 -4.29 8.06 5.50
CA ILE A 23 -3.63 9.36 5.70
C ILE A 23 -2.35 9.13 6.48
N TRP A 24 -2.41 8.43 7.61
CA TRP A 24 -1.24 8.17 8.44
C TRP A 24 -0.17 7.37 7.70
N LEU A 25 -0.54 6.33 6.94
CA LEU A 25 0.41 5.58 6.12
C LEU A 25 1.11 6.46 5.07
N THR A 26 0.39 7.43 4.49
CA THR A 26 0.98 8.35 3.50
C THR A 26 1.93 9.35 4.17
N VAL A 27 1.53 9.92 5.31
CA VAL A 27 2.37 10.84 6.10
C VAL A 27 3.64 10.15 6.58
N LEU A 28 3.53 8.94 7.12
CA LEU A 28 4.69 8.16 7.58
C LEU A 28 5.60 7.76 6.42
N PHE A 29 5.04 7.46 5.24
CA PHE A 29 5.84 7.17 4.05
C PHE A 29 6.67 8.38 3.60
N ILE A 30 6.07 9.58 3.55
CA ILE A 30 6.78 10.82 3.24
C ILE A 30 7.87 11.09 4.28
N PHE A 31 7.54 10.92 5.56
CA PHE A 31 8.49 11.09 6.66
C PHE A 31 9.70 10.15 6.51
N ARG A 32 9.49 8.89 6.11
CA ARG A 32 10.62 7.97 5.85
C ARG A 32 11.50 8.40 4.68
N ILE A 33 10.91 8.90 3.59
CA ILE A 33 11.70 9.41 2.46
C ILE A 33 12.56 10.58 2.93
N MET A 34 11.98 11.51 3.69
CA MET A 34 12.70 12.66 4.23
C MET A 34 13.87 12.21 5.12
N ILE A 35 13.65 11.29 6.06
CA ILE A 35 14.73 10.74 6.90
C ILE A 35 15.81 10.09 6.04
N LEU A 36 15.42 9.26 5.07
CA LEU A 36 16.38 8.53 4.25
C LEU A 36 17.28 9.49 3.47
N VAL A 37 16.72 10.53 2.87
CA VAL A 37 17.49 11.54 2.13
C VAL A 37 18.47 12.27 3.04
N VAL A 38 18.01 12.75 4.21
CA VAL A 38 18.87 13.46 5.17
C VAL A 38 20.00 12.55 5.68
N ALA A 39 19.66 11.31 6.03
CA ALA A 39 20.59 10.34 6.58
C ALA A 39 21.64 9.89 5.54
N ALA A 40 21.21 9.66 4.30
CA ALA A 40 22.10 9.22 3.22
C ALA A 40 23.25 10.18 2.99
N GLU A 41 22.98 11.49 2.93
CA GLU A 41 24.02 12.49 2.68
C GLU A 41 24.83 12.82 3.94
N ARG A 42 24.18 12.96 5.10
CA ARG A 42 24.83 13.56 6.28
C ARG A 42 25.51 12.55 7.20
N VAL A 43 25.03 11.32 7.24
CA VAL A 43 25.42 10.33 8.27
C VAL A 43 26.10 9.10 7.67
N TRP A 44 25.67 8.71 6.47
CA TRP A 44 26.22 7.56 5.74
C TRP A 44 27.06 7.95 4.52
N GLY A 45 27.19 9.25 4.19
CA GLY A 45 27.99 9.71 3.05
C GLY A 45 29.46 9.30 3.14
N ASP A 46 30.07 9.51 4.30
CA ASP A 46 31.48 9.21 4.57
C ASP A 46 31.64 7.88 5.35
N GLU A 47 30.65 6.97 5.27
CA GLU A 47 30.62 5.74 6.07
C GLU A 47 31.88 4.88 5.88
N GLN A 48 32.31 4.71 4.64
CA GLN A 48 33.48 3.92 4.31
C GLN A 48 34.77 4.71 4.54
N ASP A 49 34.77 6.03 4.28
CA ASP A 49 35.94 6.93 4.36
C ASP A 49 36.36 7.28 5.79
N ASP A 50 35.44 7.21 6.75
CA ASP A 50 35.72 7.40 8.18
C ASP A 50 35.81 6.06 8.95
N PHE A 51 35.71 4.91 8.29
CA PHE A 51 35.90 3.61 8.93
C PHE A 51 37.40 3.31 9.12
N VAL A 52 37.88 3.35 10.37
CA VAL A 52 39.32 3.26 10.68
C VAL A 52 39.63 1.97 11.40
N CYS A 53 40.60 1.20 10.90
CA CYS A 53 41.15 0.02 11.59
C CYS A 53 42.54 0.31 12.14
N ASN A 54 42.83 -0.15 13.36
CA ASN A 54 44.13 -0.01 14.02
C ASN A 54 45.16 -1.00 13.44
N THR A 55 45.57 -0.75 12.20
CA THR A 55 46.53 -1.59 11.46
C THR A 55 47.14 -0.81 10.30
N LEU A 56 48.40 -1.09 9.98
CA LEU A 56 49.10 -0.57 8.81
C LEU A 56 49.00 -1.50 7.59
N GLN A 57 48.32 -2.65 7.74
CA GLN A 57 48.21 -3.64 6.69
C GLN A 57 47.31 -3.14 5.55
N PRO A 58 47.82 -3.06 4.31
CA PRO A 58 47.02 -2.64 3.17
C PRO A 58 45.88 -3.62 2.89
N GLY A 59 44.71 -3.10 2.53
CA GLY A 59 43.51 -3.88 2.21
C GLY A 59 42.71 -4.38 3.42
N CYS A 60 43.30 -4.44 4.62
CA CYS A 60 42.60 -4.91 5.83
C CYS A 60 41.34 -4.07 6.14
N ARG A 61 41.43 -2.74 6.04
CA ARG A 61 40.28 -1.84 6.20
C ARG A 61 39.12 -2.19 5.27
N ASN A 62 39.40 -2.46 3.99
CA ASN A 62 38.38 -2.70 2.99
C ASN A 62 37.65 -4.02 3.23
N VAL A 63 38.39 -5.09 3.56
CA VAL A 63 37.78 -6.41 3.84
C VAL A 63 37.00 -6.40 5.15
N CYS A 64 37.48 -5.69 6.18
CA CYS A 64 36.76 -5.57 7.44
C CYS A 64 35.48 -4.77 7.26
N TYR A 65 35.52 -3.69 6.49
CA TYR A 65 34.32 -2.92 6.18
C TYR A 65 33.27 -3.79 5.47
N ASP A 66 33.66 -4.50 4.41
CA ASP A 66 32.76 -5.37 3.64
C ASP A 66 32.21 -6.53 4.51
N HIS A 67 33.02 -7.08 5.41
CA HIS A 67 32.62 -8.16 6.31
C HIS A 67 31.52 -7.73 7.30
N PHE A 68 31.65 -6.55 7.92
CA PHE A 68 30.67 -6.04 8.89
C PHE A 68 29.49 -5.31 8.24
N PHE A 69 29.68 -4.76 7.03
CA PHE A 69 28.69 -3.96 6.32
C PHE A 69 28.51 -4.44 4.88
N PRO A 70 28.08 -5.71 4.66
CA PRO A 70 27.91 -6.27 3.31
C PRO A 70 26.91 -5.46 2.47
N ILE A 71 25.89 -4.92 3.14
CA ILE A 71 24.99 -3.89 2.60
C ILE A 71 24.93 -2.77 3.64
N SER A 72 25.00 -1.51 3.21
CA SER A 72 24.83 -0.39 4.13
C SER A 72 23.36 -0.24 4.57
N HIS A 73 23.17 0.31 5.76
CA HIS A 73 21.85 0.49 6.38
C HIS A 73 20.90 1.30 5.47
N ILE A 74 21.41 2.38 4.88
CA ILE A 74 20.67 3.23 3.94
C ILE A 74 20.21 2.46 2.71
N ARG A 75 21.05 1.57 2.17
CA ARG A 75 20.69 0.77 1.00
C ARG A 75 19.57 -0.22 1.34
N LEU A 76 19.62 -0.86 2.51
CA LEU A 76 18.53 -1.72 2.96
C LEU A 76 17.23 -0.94 3.19
N TRP A 77 17.28 0.25 3.81
CA TRP A 77 16.08 1.08 3.97
C TRP A 77 15.51 1.59 2.63
N ALA A 78 16.38 1.88 1.66
CA ALA A 78 15.95 2.27 0.32
C ALA A 78 15.22 1.11 -0.37
N LEU A 79 15.78 -0.09 -0.32
CA LEU A 79 15.13 -1.30 -0.82
C LEU A 79 13.80 -1.56 -0.10
N GLN A 80 13.78 -1.47 1.23
CA GLN A 80 12.54 -1.60 2.01
C GLN A 80 11.46 -0.63 1.52
N LEU A 81 11.79 0.65 1.32
CA LEU A 81 10.84 1.64 0.81
C LEU A 81 10.33 1.30 -0.60
N ILE A 82 11.21 0.86 -1.49
CA ILE A 82 10.83 0.47 -2.86
C ILE A 82 9.84 -0.71 -2.81
N PHE A 83 10.18 -1.79 -2.12
CA PHE A 83 9.33 -2.98 -2.02
C PHE A 83 8.00 -2.69 -1.32
N VAL A 84 8.00 -1.90 -0.25
CA VAL A 84 6.76 -1.52 0.47
C VAL A 84 5.87 -0.58 -0.36
N SER A 85 6.46 0.26 -1.21
CA SER A 85 5.71 1.17 -2.09
C SER A 85 5.11 0.47 -3.32
N THR A 86 5.74 -0.60 -3.82
CA THR A 86 5.35 -1.25 -5.08
C THR A 86 3.90 -1.77 -5.06
N PRO A 87 3.42 -2.51 -4.04
CA PRO A 87 2.02 -2.94 -4.00
C PRO A 87 1.03 -1.78 -3.99
N ALA A 88 1.35 -0.69 -3.27
CA ALA A 88 0.50 0.50 -3.21
C ALA A 88 0.40 1.19 -4.59
N LEU A 89 1.52 1.31 -5.29
CA LEU A 89 1.58 1.86 -6.65
C LEU A 89 0.84 0.98 -7.65
N LEU A 90 0.99 -0.35 -7.55
CA LEU A 90 0.26 -1.30 -8.41
C LEU A 90 -1.25 -1.20 -8.23
N VAL A 91 -1.73 -1.06 -6.98
CA VAL A 91 -3.16 -0.83 -6.72
C VAL A 91 -3.62 0.51 -7.30
N ALA A 92 -2.85 1.59 -7.08
CA ALA A 92 -3.18 2.90 -7.63
C ALA A 92 -3.25 2.86 -9.17
N MET A 93 -2.28 2.20 -9.80
CA MET A 93 -2.23 1.97 -11.25
C MET A 93 -3.44 1.15 -11.73
N HIS A 94 -3.78 0.04 -11.06
CA HIS A 94 -4.93 -0.78 -11.40
C HIS A 94 -6.25 0.00 -11.31
N VAL A 95 -6.41 0.83 -10.27
CA VAL A 95 -7.57 1.72 -10.11
C VAL A 95 -7.62 2.77 -11.22
N ALA A 96 -6.48 3.41 -11.52
CA ALA A 96 -6.38 4.43 -12.57
C ALA A 96 -6.70 3.84 -13.95
N TYR A 97 -6.15 2.65 -14.25
CA TYR A 97 -6.41 1.92 -15.49
C TYR A 97 -7.89 1.59 -15.66
N ARG A 98 -8.53 0.97 -14.66
CA ARG A 98 -9.97 0.67 -14.71
C ARG A 98 -10.83 1.92 -14.86
N ARG A 99 -10.44 3.03 -14.22
CA ARG A 99 -11.15 4.31 -14.37
C ARG A 99 -11.04 4.85 -15.79
N HIS A 100 -9.86 4.72 -16.40
CA HIS A 100 -9.62 5.14 -17.77
C HIS A 100 -10.42 4.30 -18.77
N GLU A 101 -10.47 2.99 -18.61
CA GLU A 101 -11.25 2.10 -19.47
C GLU A 101 -12.75 2.38 -19.40
N LYS A 102 -13.32 2.54 -18.20
CA LYS A 102 -14.72 2.90 -18.03
C LYS A 102 -15.05 4.22 -18.73
N LYS A 103 -14.23 5.26 -18.54
CA LYS A 103 -14.38 6.55 -19.24
C LYS A 103 -14.36 6.38 -20.76
N ARG A 104 -13.53 5.49 -21.30
CA ARG A 104 -13.44 5.21 -22.74
C ARG A 104 -14.69 4.49 -23.26
N GLN A 105 -15.29 3.60 -22.48
CA GLN A 105 -16.56 2.94 -22.81
C GLN A 105 -17.71 3.96 -22.86
N PHE A 106 -17.82 4.84 -21.85
CA PHE A 106 -18.81 5.91 -21.84
C PHE A 106 -18.66 6.90 -23.01
N ARG A 107 -17.43 7.19 -23.46
CA ARG A 107 -17.20 8.05 -24.63
C ARG A 107 -17.59 7.41 -25.98
N LYS A 108 -17.81 6.10 -26.02
CA LYS A 108 -18.22 5.35 -27.23
C LYS A 108 -19.71 4.98 -27.22
N GLY A 109 -20.39 5.07 -26.08
CA GLY A 109 -21.84 4.89 -25.92
C GLY A 109 -22.55 6.24 -25.91
N ASP A 110 -23.68 6.33 -26.59
CA ASP A 110 -24.35 7.55 -27.03
C ASP A 110 -24.88 8.49 -25.91
N GLN A 111 -25.03 9.76 -26.29
CA GLN A 111 -25.19 11.00 -25.51
C GLN A 111 -26.58 11.22 -24.87
N LYS A 112 -27.11 10.32 -24.02
CA LYS A 112 -28.45 10.53 -23.40
C LYS A 112 -28.63 10.37 -21.89
N CYS A 113 -27.60 9.99 -21.13
CA CYS A 113 -27.68 9.95 -19.65
C CYS A 113 -26.54 10.74 -18.96
N GLU A 114 -26.08 11.83 -19.59
CA GLU A 114 -24.79 12.45 -19.31
C GLU A 114 -24.64 13.10 -17.91
N TYR A 115 -25.73 13.42 -17.21
CA TYR A 115 -25.64 14.10 -15.90
C TYR A 115 -25.84 13.17 -14.69
N LYS A 116 -26.82 12.25 -14.73
CA LYS A 116 -27.09 11.35 -13.59
C LYS A 116 -25.96 10.34 -13.37
N ASP A 117 -25.34 9.84 -14.44
CA ASP A 117 -24.36 8.74 -14.38
C ASP A 117 -22.96 9.22 -13.94
N ILE A 118 -22.57 10.46 -14.26
CA ILE A 118 -21.31 11.06 -13.76
C ILE A 118 -21.40 11.33 -12.26
N GLU A 119 -22.55 11.78 -11.78
CA GLU A 119 -22.81 11.97 -10.36
C GLU A 119 -22.90 10.63 -9.63
N GLU A 120 -23.44 9.59 -10.27
CA GLU A 120 -23.44 8.21 -9.75
C GLU A 120 -22.05 7.55 -9.77
N ILE A 121 -21.19 7.82 -10.75
CA ILE A 121 -19.77 7.41 -10.72
C ILE A 121 -18.99 8.15 -9.63
N ARG A 122 -19.35 9.40 -9.33
CA ARG A 122 -18.77 10.21 -8.24
C ARG A 122 -19.32 9.81 -6.86
N ARG A 123 -20.57 9.31 -6.80
CA ARG A 123 -21.32 8.95 -5.58
C ARG A 123 -21.34 7.45 -5.31
N GLN A 124 -20.97 6.62 -6.28
CA GLN A 124 -20.45 5.27 -6.10
C GLN A 124 -19.16 5.42 -5.30
N ARG A 125 -19.35 5.63 -3.98
CA ARG A 125 -18.40 5.24 -2.95
C ARG A 125 -17.76 3.99 -3.46
N PHE A 126 -16.45 4.01 -3.71
CA PHE A 126 -15.64 2.87 -4.11
C PHE A 126 -16.13 1.64 -3.35
N ARG A 127 -17.09 0.93 -3.96
CA ARG A 127 -17.73 -0.19 -3.31
C ARG A 127 -16.70 -1.25 -3.56
N ILE A 128 -15.84 -1.43 -2.56
CA ILE A 128 -14.82 -2.46 -2.56
C ILE A 128 -15.59 -3.78 -2.62
N GLU A 129 -15.97 -4.19 -3.83
CA GLU A 129 -16.83 -5.31 -4.15
C GLU A 129 -16.22 -5.98 -5.40
N GLY A 130 -16.06 -7.30 -5.32
CA GLY A 130 -15.40 -8.10 -6.35
C GLY A 130 -13.87 -7.95 -6.40
N SER A 131 -13.32 -7.89 -7.62
CA SER A 131 -11.89 -7.95 -7.92
C SER A 131 -11.04 -6.87 -7.23
N LEU A 132 -11.59 -5.66 -7.01
CA LEU A 132 -10.86 -4.54 -6.41
C LEU A 132 -10.61 -4.74 -4.90
N TRP A 133 -11.48 -5.49 -4.22
CA TRP A 133 -11.25 -5.92 -2.83
C TRP A 133 -10.07 -6.86 -2.74
N TRP A 134 -10.02 -7.86 -3.64
CA TRP A 134 -8.95 -8.85 -3.63
C TRP A 134 -7.58 -8.24 -3.92
N THR A 135 -7.49 -7.34 -4.91
CA THR A 135 -6.23 -6.61 -5.20
C THR A 135 -5.80 -5.74 -4.02
N TYR A 136 -6.75 -5.12 -3.33
CA TYR A 136 -6.46 -4.27 -2.17
C TYR A 136 -5.96 -5.08 -0.98
N THR A 137 -6.68 -6.15 -0.62
CA THR A 137 -6.31 -7.06 0.47
C THR A 137 -4.95 -7.72 0.21
N SER A 138 -4.72 -8.20 -1.01
CA SER A 138 -3.43 -8.76 -1.43
C SER A 138 -2.29 -7.75 -1.32
N SER A 139 -2.51 -6.50 -1.73
CA SER A 139 -1.53 -5.42 -1.56
C SER A 139 -1.18 -5.18 -0.09
N ILE A 140 -2.16 -5.10 0.82
CA ILE A 140 -1.89 -4.93 2.25
C ILE A 140 -1.07 -6.11 2.80
N PHE A 141 -1.42 -7.33 2.40
CA PHE A 141 -0.69 -8.53 2.79
C PHE A 141 0.78 -8.50 2.34
N PHE A 142 1.05 -8.17 1.07
CA PHE A 142 2.43 -8.03 0.58
C PHE A 142 3.20 -6.90 1.26
N ARG A 143 2.55 -5.77 1.55
CA ARG A 143 3.18 -4.67 2.32
C ARG A 143 3.59 -5.13 3.72
N LEU A 144 2.73 -5.90 4.39
CA LEU A 144 3.03 -6.47 5.70
C LEU A 144 4.22 -7.43 5.65
N ILE A 145 4.24 -8.33 4.64
CA ILE A 145 5.35 -9.26 4.43
C ILE A 145 6.64 -8.49 4.18
N PHE A 146 6.66 -7.52 3.26
CA PHE A 146 7.89 -6.78 2.96
C PHE A 146 8.38 -6.00 4.18
N GLU A 147 7.52 -5.27 4.89
CA GLU A 147 7.92 -4.58 6.13
C GLU A 147 8.52 -5.55 7.16
N ALA A 148 7.86 -6.69 7.40
CA ALA A 148 8.32 -7.67 8.38
C ALA A 148 9.64 -8.36 7.96
N VAL A 149 9.78 -8.73 6.69
CA VAL A 149 10.98 -9.39 6.16
C VAL A 149 12.17 -8.44 6.20
N PHE A 150 12.03 -7.19 5.77
CA PHE A 150 13.11 -6.21 5.85
C PHE A 150 13.49 -5.89 7.30
N MET A 151 12.50 -5.75 8.20
CA MET A 151 12.78 -5.54 9.62
C MET A 151 13.52 -6.73 10.26
N TYR A 152 13.13 -7.96 9.91
CA TYR A 152 13.79 -9.18 10.36
C TYR A 152 15.21 -9.30 9.79
N ALA A 153 15.37 -9.09 8.49
CA ALA A 153 16.68 -9.11 7.82
C ALA A 153 17.63 -8.08 8.42
N PHE A 154 17.13 -6.87 8.72
CA PHE A 154 17.90 -5.81 9.36
C PHE A 154 18.38 -6.24 10.77
N TYR A 155 17.49 -6.79 11.59
CA TYR A 155 17.85 -7.25 12.94
C TYR A 155 18.90 -8.35 12.91
N PHE A 156 18.76 -9.31 12.00
CA PHE A 156 19.67 -10.45 11.88
C PHE A 156 21.02 -10.06 11.25
N MET A 157 21.03 -9.17 10.25
CA MET A 157 22.26 -8.80 9.54
C MET A 157 23.18 -7.90 10.36
N TYR A 158 22.62 -7.07 11.26
CA TYR A 158 23.41 -6.11 12.06
C TYR A 158 23.47 -6.46 13.55
N ASP A 159 23.16 -7.72 13.90
CA ASP A 159 23.18 -8.22 15.28
C ASP A 159 22.45 -7.31 16.29
N GLY A 160 21.31 -6.76 15.87
CA GLY A 160 20.46 -5.91 16.69
C GLY A 160 20.16 -4.54 16.08
N PHE A 161 19.83 -3.59 16.97
CA PHE A 161 19.34 -2.26 16.59
C PHE A 161 20.30 -1.12 16.99
N ARG A 162 21.49 -1.46 17.48
CA ARG A 162 22.49 -0.49 17.92
C ARG A 162 23.77 -0.71 17.15
N MET A 163 24.30 0.38 16.59
CA MET A 163 25.60 0.38 15.94
C MET A 163 26.70 0.35 17.02
N PRO A 164 27.53 -0.69 17.10
CA PRO A 164 28.65 -0.70 18.05
C PRO A 164 29.72 0.32 17.61
N ARG A 165 30.48 0.82 18.58
CA ARG A 165 31.56 1.78 18.33
C ARG A 165 32.83 1.12 17.80
N LEU A 166 33.06 -0.13 18.19
CA LEU A 166 34.24 -0.91 17.90
C LEU A 166 33.82 -2.32 17.44
N MET A 167 34.45 -2.76 16.36
CA MET A 167 34.32 -4.09 15.78
C MET A 167 35.68 -4.79 15.84
N LYS A 168 35.70 -6.08 16.13
CA LYS A 168 36.93 -6.89 16.14
C LYS A 168 37.00 -7.75 14.88
N CYS A 169 37.90 -7.40 13.97
CA CYS A 169 38.03 -8.03 12.67
C CYS A 169 39.20 -9.01 12.61
N ASN A 170 38.99 -10.22 12.08
CA ASN A 170 40.05 -11.21 11.81
C ASN A 170 40.07 -11.66 10.33
N ALA A 171 39.47 -10.87 9.42
CA ALA A 171 39.39 -11.18 8.01
C ALA A 171 40.76 -11.08 7.32
N TRP A 172 41.06 -11.97 6.36
CA TRP A 172 42.27 -11.86 5.55
C TRP A 172 42.19 -10.62 4.64
N PRO A 173 43.23 -9.76 4.52
CA PRO A 173 44.63 -9.97 4.89
C PRO A 173 45.07 -9.39 6.25
N CYS A 174 44.17 -9.18 7.22
CA CYS A 174 44.51 -8.55 8.50
C CYS A 174 45.46 -9.42 9.36
N PRO A 175 46.42 -8.79 10.06
CA PRO A 175 47.28 -9.51 11.01
C PRO A 175 46.51 -9.77 12.31
N ASN A 176 46.22 -11.05 12.58
CA ASN A 176 45.44 -11.47 13.76
C ASN A 176 44.09 -10.74 13.84
N THR A 177 43.65 -10.40 15.06
CA THR A 177 42.44 -9.63 15.30
C THR A 177 42.79 -8.15 15.46
N VAL A 178 42.20 -7.29 14.63
CA VAL A 178 42.40 -5.84 14.67
C VAL A 178 41.11 -5.14 15.12
N ASP A 179 41.28 -4.00 15.78
CA ASP A 179 40.16 -3.16 16.20
C ASP A 179 39.81 -2.16 15.10
N CYS A 180 38.54 -2.15 14.69
CA CYS A 180 38.00 -1.20 13.72
C CYS A 180 36.92 -0.33 14.35
N PHE A 181 36.96 0.97 14.10
CA PHE A 181 36.10 1.99 14.65
C PHE A 181 35.10 2.47 13.60
N VAL A 182 33.83 2.50 13.98
CA VAL A 182 32.73 2.93 13.10
C VAL A 182 32.52 4.44 13.26
N SER A 183 32.38 5.16 12.15
CA SER A 183 32.04 6.59 12.15
C SER A 183 30.61 6.84 12.64
N ARG A 184 30.45 7.86 13.49
CA ARG A 184 29.17 8.38 14.03
C ARG A 184 28.18 7.30 14.50
N PRO A 185 28.61 6.36 15.37
CA PRO A 185 27.79 5.20 15.72
C PRO A 185 26.53 5.57 16.51
N THR A 186 26.59 6.63 17.32
CA THR A 186 25.43 7.15 18.07
C THR A 186 24.39 7.76 17.13
N GLU A 187 24.83 8.58 16.18
CA GLU A 187 23.95 9.20 15.17
C GLU A 187 23.29 8.12 14.30
N LYS A 188 24.07 7.17 13.77
CA LYS A 188 23.56 6.02 13.02
C LYS A 188 22.53 5.22 13.80
N THR A 189 22.78 5.00 15.10
CA THR A 189 21.83 4.31 15.99
C THR A 189 20.54 5.10 16.18
N VAL A 190 20.60 6.42 16.36
CA VAL A 190 19.41 7.26 16.51
C VAL A 190 18.52 7.20 15.26
N PHE A 191 19.12 7.38 14.07
CA PHE A 191 18.40 7.25 12.80
C PHE A 191 17.81 5.85 12.60
N THR A 192 18.56 4.81 12.97
CA THR A 192 18.09 3.43 12.94
C THR A 192 16.85 3.21 13.81
N ILE A 193 16.87 3.71 15.06
CA ILE A 193 15.73 3.60 15.97
C ILE A 193 14.50 4.33 15.41
N PHE A 194 14.67 5.53 14.84
CA PHE A 194 13.55 6.24 14.20
C PHE A 194 12.96 5.45 13.02
N MET A 195 13.82 4.91 12.14
CA MET A 195 13.37 4.12 10.99
C MET A 195 12.62 2.85 11.41
N ILE A 196 13.11 2.15 12.45
CA ILE A 196 12.44 0.97 12.99
C ILE A 196 11.12 1.35 13.68
N ALA A 197 11.08 2.42 14.47
CA ALA A 197 9.85 2.86 15.12
C ALA A 197 8.75 3.18 14.10
N VAL A 198 9.09 3.89 13.03
CA VAL A 198 8.15 4.18 11.93
C VAL A 198 7.77 2.89 11.17
N SER A 199 8.69 1.93 11.04
CA SER A 199 8.41 0.58 10.51
C SER A 199 7.38 -0.17 11.33
N SER A 200 7.57 -0.23 12.65
CA SER A 200 6.62 -0.83 13.58
C SER A 200 5.24 -0.16 13.53
N ILE A 201 5.18 1.17 13.52
CA ILE A 201 3.89 1.90 13.41
C ILE A 201 3.19 1.58 12.07
N CYS A 202 3.93 1.55 10.95
CA CYS A 202 3.35 1.17 9.66
C CYS A 202 2.84 -0.27 9.66
N ILE A 203 3.55 -1.21 10.27
CA ILE A 203 3.08 -2.59 10.44
C ILE A 203 1.75 -2.60 11.20
N LEU A 204 1.68 -1.93 12.36
CA LEU A 204 0.46 -1.85 13.17
C LEU A 204 -0.72 -1.24 12.39
N LEU A 205 -0.49 -0.17 11.64
CA LEU A 205 -1.53 0.46 10.81
C LEU A 205 -2.00 -0.46 9.68
N ASN A 206 -1.10 -1.18 9.00
CA ASN A 206 -1.47 -2.14 7.96
C ASN A 206 -2.23 -3.34 8.55
N VAL A 207 -1.83 -3.84 9.74
CA VAL A 207 -2.55 -4.90 10.46
C VAL A 207 -3.95 -4.42 10.87
N ALA A 208 -4.06 -3.23 11.44
CA ALA A 208 -5.36 -2.66 11.83
C ALA A 208 -6.29 -2.52 10.62
N GLU A 209 -5.76 -2.09 9.48
CA GLU A 209 -6.52 -1.99 8.24
C GLU A 209 -6.95 -3.37 7.71
N LEU A 210 -6.04 -4.36 7.74
CA LEU A 210 -6.36 -5.73 7.35
C LEU A 210 -7.46 -6.33 8.25
N CYS A 211 -7.34 -6.17 9.58
CA CYS A 211 -8.34 -6.61 10.55
C CYS A 211 -9.69 -5.94 10.30
N TYR A 212 -9.73 -4.62 10.04
CA TYR A 212 -10.97 -3.92 9.71
C TYR A 212 -11.66 -4.50 8.46
N LEU A 213 -10.89 -4.79 7.40
CA LEU A 213 -11.42 -5.39 6.17
C LEU A 213 -11.94 -6.81 6.40
N LEU A 214 -11.22 -7.63 7.17
CA LEU A 214 -11.62 -8.99 7.50
C LEU A 214 -12.91 -9.00 8.34
N THR A 215 -12.99 -8.20 9.40
CA THR A 215 -14.22 -8.08 10.22
C THR A 215 -15.41 -7.66 9.37
N LYS A 216 -15.24 -6.67 8.48
CA LYS A 216 -16.30 -6.24 7.56
C LYS A 216 -16.72 -7.36 6.59
N PHE A 217 -15.78 -8.17 6.12
CA PHE A 217 -16.05 -9.32 5.25
C PHE A 217 -16.86 -10.40 5.99
N PHE A 218 -16.45 -10.77 7.20
CA PHE A 218 -17.16 -11.77 8.01
C PHE A 218 -18.57 -11.30 8.40
N LEU A 219 -18.74 -10.03 8.79
CA LEU A 219 -20.06 -9.47 9.12
C LEU A 219 -21.01 -9.49 7.91
N ARG A 220 -20.52 -9.21 6.70
CA ARG A 220 -21.31 -9.30 5.46
C ARG A 220 -21.72 -10.74 5.15
N ARG A 221 -20.81 -11.70 5.33
CA ARG A 221 -21.08 -13.13 5.10
C ARG A 221 -22.11 -13.67 6.09
N SER A 222 -22.02 -13.27 7.36
CA SER A 222 -22.97 -13.66 8.42
C SER A 222 -24.38 -13.09 8.16
N LYS A 223 -24.51 -11.82 7.75
CA LYS A 223 -25.81 -11.25 7.33
C LYS A 223 -26.42 -11.96 6.13
N LYS A 224 -25.61 -12.37 5.14
CA LYS A 224 -26.09 -13.11 3.96
C LYS A 224 -26.57 -14.53 4.32
N ALA A 225 -25.93 -15.18 5.29
CA ALA A 225 -26.38 -16.48 5.82
C ALA A 225 -27.65 -16.37 6.70
N GLY A 226 -27.83 -15.25 7.42
CA GLY A 226 -29.04 -14.96 8.19
C GLY A 226 -30.28 -14.68 7.33
N ASN A 227 -30.14 -13.89 6.26
CA ASN A 227 -31.25 -13.62 5.34
C ASN A 227 -31.70 -14.86 4.54
N SER A 228 -30.82 -15.84 4.32
CA SER A 228 -31.16 -17.06 3.59
C SER A 228 -32.05 -18.03 4.38
N LYS A 229 -32.29 -17.78 5.68
CA LYS A 229 -33.21 -18.59 6.53
C LYS A 229 -34.60 -17.98 6.69
N GLN A 230 -34.92 -16.85 6.04
CA GLN A 230 -36.18 -16.13 6.22
C GLN A 230 -36.91 -15.85 4.90
N GLN A 231 -36.86 -16.79 3.95
CA GLN A 231 -37.72 -16.77 2.77
C GLN A 231 -38.11 -18.20 2.36
N PRO A 232 -39.32 -18.63 2.74
CA PRO A 232 -40.22 -19.19 1.76
C PRO A 232 -41.53 -18.36 1.73
N ASN A 233 -42.03 -18.07 0.54
CA ASN A 233 -43.39 -17.57 0.22
C ASN A 233 -43.68 -16.06 0.07
N HIS A 234 -42.74 -15.17 -0.26
CA HIS A 234 -43.11 -13.81 -0.69
C HIS A 234 -42.80 -13.45 -2.16
N GLU A 235 -42.05 -14.27 -2.90
CA GLU A 235 -41.77 -14.02 -4.33
C GLU A 235 -42.96 -14.31 -5.25
N ASN A 236 -43.83 -15.28 -4.93
CA ASN A 236 -44.99 -15.59 -5.80
C ASN A 236 -46.09 -14.52 -5.79
N LYS A 237 -46.15 -13.62 -4.80
CA LYS A 237 -47.27 -12.67 -4.66
C LYS A 237 -47.03 -11.33 -5.37
N GLU A 238 -45.77 -10.98 -5.63
CA GLU A 238 -45.39 -9.77 -6.37
C GLU A 238 -45.26 -10.05 -7.87
N GLU A 239 -44.75 -11.21 -8.29
CA GLU A 239 -44.75 -11.60 -9.71
C GLU A 239 -46.16 -11.76 -10.28
N THR A 240 -47.11 -12.30 -9.51
CA THR A 240 -48.51 -12.42 -9.95
C THR A 240 -49.17 -11.04 -10.15
N LYS A 241 -48.90 -10.06 -9.27
CA LYS A 241 -49.44 -8.69 -9.41
C LYS A 241 -48.77 -7.89 -10.52
N GLN A 242 -47.49 -8.11 -10.75
CA GLN A 242 -46.76 -7.46 -11.84
C GLN A 242 -47.25 -8.01 -13.20
N ASN A 243 -47.55 -9.30 -13.27
CA ASN A 243 -48.10 -9.93 -14.47
C ASN A 243 -49.55 -9.51 -14.74
N GLU A 244 -50.42 -9.44 -13.73
CA GLU A 244 -51.79 -8.88 -13.87
C GLU A 244 -51.77 -7.42 -14.34
N MET A 245 -50.82 -6.61 -13.85
CA MET A 245 -50.70 -5.21 -14.26
C MET A 245 -50.15 -5.05 -15.67
N ASN A 246 -49.28 -5.95 -16.12
CA ASN A 246 -48.78 -5.97 -17.50
C ASN A 246 -49.85 -6.45 -18.49
N GLU A 247 -50.74 -7.35 -18.08
CA GLU A 247 -51.88 -7.82 -18.90
C GLU A 247 -52.92 -6.70 -19.09
N LEU A 248 -53.23 -5.93 -18.02
CA LEU A 248 -54.11 -4.75 -18.09
C LEU A 248 -53.55 -3.59 -18.95
N ILE A 249 -52.23 -3.42 -19.00
CA ILE A 249 -51.57 -2.40 -19.84
C ILE A 249 -51.58 -2.83 -21.32
N SER A 250 -51.51 -4.13 -21.60
CA SER A 250 -51.56 -4.66 -22.97
C SER A 250 -52.96 -4.49 -23.60
N ASP A 251 -54.03 -4.69 -22.83
CA ASP A 251 -55.41 -4.49 -23.29
C ASP A 251 -55.76 -3.00 -23.47
N SER A 252 -55.16 -2.10 -22.69
CA SER A 252 -55.34 -0.66 -22.84
C SER A 252 -54.67 -0.11 -24.11
N CYS A 253 -53.55 -0.71 -24.54
CA CYS A 253 -52.85 -0.30 -25.76
C CYS A 253 -53.53 -0.73 -27.06
N GLN A 254 -54.35 -1.79 -27.07
CA GLN A 254 -55.09 -2.21 -28.27
C GLN A 254 -56.34 -1.36 -28.53
N ASN A 255 -57.00 -0.86 -27.49
CA ASN A 255 -58.21 -0.04 -27.65
C ASN A 255 -57.95 1.44 -27.96
N THR A 256 -56.69 1.91 -27.87
CA THR A 256 -56.34 3.32 -28.15
C THR A 256 -55.96 3.55 -29.63
N VAL A 257 -55.73 2.50 -30.42
CA VAL A 257 -55.31 2.60 -31.83
C VAL A 257 -56.48 2.60 -32.83
N ILE A 258 -57.71 2.27 -32.41
CA ILE A 258 -58.89 2.22 -33.31
C ILE A 258 -59.74 3.52 -33.24
N GLY A 259 -59.40 4.46 -32.37
CA GLY A 259 -60.25 5.60 -32.03
C GLY A 259 -59.93 6.94 -32.69
N PHE A 260 -59.29 7.03 -33.87
CA PHE A 260 -59.21 8.29 -34.63
C PHE A 260 -58.98 8.04 -36.13
N SER A 261 -60.07 7.87 -36.87
CA SER A 261 -60.11 8.16 -38.32
C SER A 261 -61.47 8.79 -38.61
N SER A 262 -61.48 10.11 -38.81
CA SER A 262 -62.46 10.77 -39.67
C SER A 262 -61.89 10.81 -41.09
#